data_AF-A0A8H7UR33-F1
#
_entry.id   AF-A0A8H7UR33-F1
#
_cell.length_a   1.000
_cell.length_b   1.000
_cell.length_c   1.000
_cell.angle_alpha   90.00
_cell.angle_beta   90.00
_cell.angle_gamma   90.00
#
_symmetry.space_group_name_H-M   'P 1'
#
loop_
_entity.id
_entity.type
_entity.pdbx_description
1 polymer ?
#
loop_
_entity_poly.entity_id
_entity_poly.type
_entity_poly.pdbx_seq_one_letter_code
_entity_poly.pdbx_strand_id
1 'polypeptide(L)'
;MYKSLILNKIQAVLLSRVSGERPQPKCKDCKEIGHYNKNYYKCKLFKEDKADDVGTSNKRQTSAIKNVKREAKRQKVIADPNVHCINCKSTGHKTSCSADYPRHILSKLEVMNQSLGTGSQSFVRKLPFHTCVKEQYRSVLKNRILSASEDARQLLFRAQMFLVNNRRVTNSNMIPPGMLDVWNNFRRQHPTILYKVGLASGNS
;
A
#
# COMPACT_ATOMS: atom_id res chain seq x y z
N MET A 1 3.08 -45.44 5.84
CA MET A 1 1.67 -45.44 5.39
C MET A 1 1.30 -44.32 4.41
N TYR A 2 1.71 -43.05 4.62
CA TYR A 2 1.28 -41.96 3.73
C TYR A 2 1.90 -41.97 2.32
N LYS A 3 3.12 -42.50 2.17
CA LYS A 3 3.83 -42.52 0.88
C LYS A 3 3.11 -43.36 -0.18
N SER A 4 2.53 -44.50 0.18
CA SER A 4 1.75 -45.34 -0.74
C SER A 4 0.42 -44.69 -1.15
N LEU A 5 -0.24 -44.01 -0.21
CA LEU A 5 -1.45 -43.21 -0.48
C LEU A 5 -1.19 -42.07 -1.50
N ILE A 6 -0.04 -41.41 -1.38
CA ILE A 6 0.37 -40.34 -2.31
C ILE A 6 0.66 -40.91 -3.69
N LEU A 7 1.44 -42.00 -3.77
CA LEU A 7 1.79 -42.64 -5.05
C LEU A 7 0.55 -43.16 -5.77
N ASN A 8 -0.40 -43.77 -5.05
CA ASN A 8 -1.67 -44.23 -5.63
C ASN A 8 -2.51 -43.08 -6.20
N LYS A 9 -2.54 -41.91 -5.52
CA LYS A 9 -3.22 -40.71 -6.05
C LYS A 9 -2.55 -40.18 -7.31
N ILE A 10 -1.21 -40.17 -7.37
CA ILE A 10 -0.47 -39.72 -8.55
C ILE A 10 -0.78 -40.64 -9.74
N GLN A 11 -0.75 -41.95 -9.54
CA GLN A 11 -1.04 -42.93 -10.59
C GLN A 11 -2.49 -42.84 -11.10
N ALA A 12 -3.47 -42.64 -10.22
CA ALA A 12 -4.86 -42.41 -10.59
C ALA A 12 -5.07 -41.12 -11.42
N VAL A 13 -4.30 -40.06 -11.12
CA VAL A 13 -4.33 -38.80 -11.89
C VAL A 13 -3.67 -38.97 -13.25
N LEU A 14 -2.61 -39.76 -13.36
CA LEU A 14 -1.97 -40.05 -14.65
C LEU A 14 -2.87 -40.90 -15.55
N LEU A 15 -3.54 -41.91 -15.01
CA LEU A 15 -4.48 -42.76 -15.77
C LEU A 15 -5.69 -41.96 -16.29
N SER A 16 -6.27 -41.06 -15.48
CA SER A 16 -7.39 -40.20 -15.91
C SER A 16 -7.00 -39.13 -16.95
N ARG A 17 -5.72 -38.79 -17.08
CA ARG A 17 -5.23 -37.92 -18.16
C ARG A 17 -5.10 -38.65 -19.50
N VAL A 18 -4.83 -39.96 -19.47
CA VAL A 18 -4.73 -40.81 -20.67
C VAL A 18 -6.11 -41.17 -21.21
N SER A 19 -7.12 -41.37 -20.35
CA SER A 19 -8.48 -41.73 -20.77
C SER A 19 -9.36 -40.57 -21.24
N GLY A 20 -8.88 -39.32 -21.21
CA GLY A 20 -9.65 -38.13 -21.63
C GLY A 20 -10.80 -37.73 -20.70
N GLU A 21 -11.19 -38.59 -19.75
CA GLU A 21 -12.21 -38.32 -18.74
C GLU A 21 -11.64 -37.44 -17.62
N ARG A 22 -11.70 -36.12 -17.79
CA ARG A 22 -11.44 -35.21 -16.66
C ARG A 22 -12.59 -35.34 -15.67
N PRO A 23 -12.34 -35.71 -14.39
CA PRO A 23 -13.38 -35.74 -13.38
C PRO A 23 -13.95 -34.34 -13.25
N GLN A 24 -15.24 -34.20 -13.58
CA GLN A 24 -15.92 -32.93 -13.54
C GLN A 24 -15.93 -32.41 -12.09
N PRO A 25 -15.57 -31.14 -11.85
CA PRO A 25 -15.40 -30.61 -10.51
C PRO A 25 -16.73 -30.63 -9.75
N LYS A 26 -16.78 -31.26 -8.57
CA LYS A 26 -17.96 -31.29 -7.70
C LYS A 26 -17.88 -30.17 -6.66
N CYS A 27 -18.97 -29.44 -6.50
CA CYS A 27 -19.03 -28.33 -5.56
C CYS A 27 -19.11 -28.86 -4.13
N LYS A 28 -18.25 -28.34 -3.25
CA LYS A 28 -18.24 -28.72 -1.83
C LYS A 28 -19.53 -28.36 -1.12
N ASP A 29 -20.18 -27.28 -1.54
CA ASP A 29 -21.32 -26.69 -0.85
C ASP A 29 -22.67 -27.19 -1.41
N CYS A 30 -22.88 -27.13 -2.74
CA CYS A 30 -24.14 -27.54 -3.35
C CYS A 30 -24.13 -28.98 -3.92
N LYS A 31 -22.99 -29.68 -3.88
CA LYS A 31 -22.79 -31.06 -4.41
C LYS A 31 -23.04 -31.23 -5.91
N GLU A 32 -23.29 -30.16 -6.66
CA GLU A 32 -23.46 -30.20 -8.11
C GLU A 32 -22.13 -30.29 -8.86
N ILE A 33 -22.20 -30.82 -10.09
CA ILE A 33 -21.06 -31.05 -10.96
C ILE A 33 -20.83 -29.80 -11.83
N GLY A 34 -19.57 -29.45 -12.11
CA GLY A 34 -19.15 -28.33 -12.98
C GLY A 34 -18.47 -27.15 -12.27
N HIS A 35 -18.37 -27.14 -10.93
CA HIS A 35 -17.68 -26.09 -10.16
C HIS A 35 -17.22 -26.58 -8.77
N TYR A 36 -16.36 -25.83 -8.08
CA TYR A 36 -15.72 -26.29 -6.82
C TYR A 36 -16.35 -25.74 -5.52
N ASN A 37 -16.94 -24.55 -5.54
CA ASN A 37 -17.47 -23.88 -4.34
C ASN A 37 -18.66 -22.97 -4.65
N LYS A 38 -19.38 -22.55 -3.61
CA LYS A 38 -20.52 -21.63 -3.73
C LYS A 38 -20.20 -20.23 -4.25
N ASN A 39 -18.92 -19.84 -4.28
CA ASN A 39 -18.49 -18.54 -4.80
C ASN A 39 -18.43 -18.52 -6.34
N TYR A 40 -18.66 -19.65 -7.01
CA TYR A 40 -18.77 -19.68 -8.45
C TYR A 40 -20.12 -19.13 -8.89
N TYR A 41 -20.13 -18.17 -9.83
CA TYR A 41 -21.32 -17.44 -10.25
C TYR A 41 -22.48 -18.31 -10.77
N LYS A 42 -22.20 -19.54 -11.23
CA LYS A 42 -23.25 -20.51 -11.66
C LYS A 42 -23.70 -21.46 -10.55
N CYS A 43 -23.17 -21.33 -9.33
CA CYS A 43 -23.62 -22.14 -8.20
C CYS A 43 -24.99 -21.65 -7.74
N LYS A 44 -25.92 -22.58 -7.44
CA LYS A 44 -27.23 -22.24 -6.84
C LYS A 44 -27.12 -21.48 -5.52
N LEU A 45 -26.01 -21.67 -4.79
CA LEU A 45 -25.76 -21.02 -3.50
C LEU A 45 -24.93 -19.72 -3.64
N PHE A 46 -24.66 -19.28 -4.87
CA PHE A 46 -23.93 -18.05 -5.14
C PHE A 46 -24.75 -16.84 -4.71
N LYS A 47 -24.10 -15.94 -3.97
CA LYS A 47 -24.61 -14.62 -3.67
C LYS A 47 -23.60 -13.63 -4.25
N GLU A 48 -24.08 -12.70 -5.05
CA GLU A 48 -23.25 -11.61 -5.53
C GLU A 48 -22.84 -10.73 -4.35
N ASP A 49 -21.53 -10.56 -4.19
CA ASP A 49 -20.99 -9.63 -3.20
C ASP A 49 -21.36 -8.21 -3.64
N LYS A 50 -22.03 -7.45 -2.77
CA LYS A 50 -22.26 -6.03 -3.03
C LYS A 50 -20.95 -5.27 -2.83
N ALA A 51 -20.80 -4.11 -3.45
CA ALA A 51 -19.60 -3.27 -3.33
C ALA A 51 -19.22 -2.96 -1.85
N ASP A 52 -20.19 -3.05 -0.93
CA ASP A 52 -20.01 -2.84 0.50
C ASP A 52 -19.51 -4.07 1.28
N ASP A 53 -19.45 -5.26 0.66
CA ASP A 53 -19.09 -6.54 1.30
C ASP A 53 -17.58 -6.86 1.22
N VAL A 54 -16.78 -6.01 0.56
CA VAL A 54 -15.33 -6.21 0.47
C VAL A 54 -14.66 -5.81 1.80
N GLY A 55 -14.36 -6.81 2.64
CA GLY A 55 -13.52 -6.66 3.84
C GLY A 55 -14.22 -6.80 5.19
N THR A 56 -15.49 -7.20 5.23
CA THR A 56 -16.21 -7.45 6.49
C THR A 56 -16.29 -8.94 6.80
N SER A 57 -15.24 -9.50 7.41
CA SER A 57 -15.45 -10.65 8.29
C SER A 57 -16.47 -10.23 9.36
N ASN A 58 -17.60 -10.93 9.42
CA ASN A 58 -18.73 -10.64 10.29
C ASN A 58 -18.33 -10.20 11.72
N LYS A 59 -18.98 -9.12 12.18
CA LYS A 59 -18.80 -8.34 13.43
C LYS A 59 -17.73 -7.25 13.40
N ARG A 60 -18.12 -6.06 12.90
CA ARG A 60 -17.45 -4.80 13.28
C ARG A 60 -17.58 -4.62 14.80
N GLN A 61 -16.51 -4.86 15.55
CA GLN A 61 -16.44 -4.53 16.98
C GLN A 61 -16.79 -3.05 17.19
N THR A 62 -17.72 -2.78 18.11
CA THR A 62 -18.09 -1.41 18.48
C THR A 62 -16.87 -0.65 19.02
N SER A 63 -16.85 0.66 18.79
CA SER A 63 -15.79 1.56 19.26
C SER A 63 -15.55 1.43 20.77
N ALA A 64 -16.62 1.21 21.55
CA ALA A 64 -16.56 0.97 22.99
C ALA A 64 -15.67 -0.25 23.35
N ILE A 65 -15.87 -1.40 22.69
CA ILE A 65 -15.08 -2.62 22.96
C ILE A 65 -13.61 -2.42 22.57
N LYS A 66 -13.35 -1.66 21.50
CA LYS A 66 -11.98 -1.32 21.10
C LYS A 66 -11.30 -0.38 22.11
N ASN A 67 -12.05 0.57 22.67
CA ASN A 67 -11.53 1.50 23.68
C ASN A 67 -11.23 0.77 25.00
N VAL A 68 -12.14 -0.09 25.48
CA VAL A 68 -11.91 -0.91 26.68
C VAL A 68 -10.69 -1.83 26.51
N LYS A 69 -10.52 -2.47 25.35
CA LYS A 69 -9.32 -3.28 25.07
C LYS A 69 -8.03 -2.45 25.01
N ARG A 70 -8.11 -1.20 24.54
CA ARG A 70 -6.96 -0.29 24.54
C ARG A 70 -6.62 0.18 25.94
N GLU A 71 -7.61 0.48 26.76
CA GLU A 71 -7.43 0.88 28.17
C GLU A 71 -6.87 -0.27 29.00
N ALA A 72 -7.36 -1.50 28.83
CA ALA A 72 -6.78 -2.68 29.47
C ALA A 72 -5.31 -2.90 29.09
N LYS A 73 -4.92 -2.62 27.84
CA LYS A 73 -3.51 -2.65 27.41
C LYS A 73 -2.67 -1.46 27.91
N ARG A 74 -3.33 -0.37 28.33
CA ARG A 74 -2.70 0.85 28.84
C ARG A 74 -2.60 0.89 30.36
N GLN A 75 -3.10 -0.13 31.08
CA GLN A 75 -2.80 -0.25 32.50
C GLN A 75 -1.28 -0.13 32.65
N LYS A 76 -0.87 0.99 33.26
CA LYS A 76 0.53 1.23 33.61
C LYS A 76 0.95 0.00 34.37
N VAL A 77 1.93 -0.72 33.84
CA VAL A 77 2.63 -1.73 34.61
C VAL A 77 3.18 -0.97 35.81
N ILE A 78 2.47 -1.06 36.94
CA ILE A 78 3.01 -0.66 38.22
C ILE A 78 4.28 -1.49 38.31
N ALA A 79 5.42 -0.80 38.33
CA ALA A 79 6.71 -1.46 38.38
C ALA A 79 6.73 -2.28 39.67
N ASP A 80 6.50 -3.58 39.52
CA ASP A 80 6.61 -4.51 40.63
C ASP A 80 8.08 -4.47 41.07
N PRO A 81 8.37 -4.12 42.33
CA PRO A 81 9.75 -3.94 42.82
C PRO A 81 10.60 -5.20 42.71
N ASN A 82 9.97 -6.38 42.50
CA ASN A 82 10.67 -7.64 42.22
C ASN A 82 11.01 -7.86 40.73
N VAL A 83 10.71 -6.90 39.84
CA VAL A 83 11.03 -7.00 38.42
C VAL A 83 12.47 -6.58 38.19
N HIS A 84 13.27 -7.56 37.77
CA HIS A 84 14.67 -7.40 37.42
C HIS A 84 14.84 -7.28 35.92
N CYS A 85 15.75 -6.43 35.48
CA CYS A 85 16.08 -6.31 34.07
C CYS A 85 16.89 -7.52 33.60
N ILE A 86 16.46 -8.14 32.50
CA ILE A 86 17.14 -9.31 31.92
C ILE A 86 18.62 -9.01 31.58
N ASN A 87 18.94 -7.75 31.24
CA ASN A 87 20.27 -7.39 30.73
C ASN A 87 21.20 -6.76 31.78
N CYS A 88 20.72 -5.86 32.65
CA CYS A 88 21.56 -5.25 33.70
C CYS A 88 21.31 -5.79 35.11
N LYS A 89 20.30 -6.66 35.31
CA LYS A 89 19.93 -7.24 36.61
C LYS A 89 19.55 -6.22 37.70
N SER A 90 19.45 -4.92 37.38
CA SER A 90 18.97 -3.92 38.33
C SER A 90 17.46 -4.03 38.51
N THR A 91 16.99 -3.60 39.67
CA THR A 91 15.56 -3.51 40.01
C THR A 91 14.95 -2.22 39.43
N GLY A 92 13.63 -2.22 39.26
CA GLY A 92 12.87 -1.04 38.81
C GLY A 92 12.50 -1.04 37.33
N HIS A 93 13.08 -1.92 36.50
CA HIS A 93 12.64 -2.09 35.11
C HIS A 93 12.87 -3.49 34.56
N LYS A 94 12.08 -3.89 33.55
CA LYS A 94 12.09 -5.27 33.02
C LYS A 94 13.02 -5.49 31.83
N THR A 95 13.19 -4.47 30.99
CA THR A 95 13.81 -4.61 29.67
C THR A 95 14.79 -3.48 29.37
N SER A 96 15.75 -3.75 28.50
CA SER A 96 16.73 -2.79 28.00
C SER A 96 16.12 -1.60 27.22
N CYS A 97 14.84 -1.70 26.86
CA CYS A 97 14.09 -0.66 26.15
C CYS A 97 13.28 0.24 27.11
N SER A 98 13.47 0.07 28.42
CA SER A 98 12.86 0.96 29.42
C SER A 98 13.73 2.21 29.59
N ALA A 99 13.08 3.34 29.83
CA ALA A 99 13.76 4.62 30.05
C ALA A 99 14.74 4.57 31.24
N ASP A 100 14.46 3.71 32.22
CA ASP A 100 15.27 3.53 33.44
C ASP A 100 16.47 2.59 33.24
N TYR A 101 16.67 2.03 32.03
CA TYR A 101 17.84 1.21 31.72
C TYR A 101 19.06 2.12 31.47
N PRO A 102 20.23 1.86 32.11
CA PRO A 102 21.43 2.71 31.97
C PRO A 102 21.93 2.91 30.53
N ARG A 103 21.61 1.98 29.62
CA ARG A 103 21.92 2.06 28.19
C ARG A 103 20.63 2.01 27.36
N HIS A 104 19.59 2.75 27.78
CA HIS A 104 18.31 2.81 27.07
C HIS A 104 18.53 3.23 25.62
N ILE A 105 18.12 2.35 24.70
CA ILE A 105 18.18 2.65 23.28
C ILE A 105 16.92 3.45 22.96
N LEU A 106 17.10 4.73 22.71
CA LEU A 106 16.02 5.62 22.32
C LEU A 106 15.31 5.09 21.07
N SER A 107 13.99 5.00 21.14
CA SER A 107 13.16 4.74 19.99
C SER A 107 13.25 5.89 18.99
N LYS A 108 12.92 5.61 17.71
CA LYS A 108 12.90 6.65 16.66
C LYS A 108 12.05 7.87 17.05
N LEU A 109 10.97 7.65 17.79
CA LEU A 109 10.09 8.71 18.25
C LEU A 109 10.74 9.54 19.36
N GLU A 110 11.43 8.91 20.31
CA GLU A 110 12.16 9.60 21.38
C GLU A 110 13.31 10.43 20.83
N VAL A 111 14.10 9.87 19.90
CA VAL A 111 15.16 10.62 19.19
C VAL A 111 14.57 11.82 18.45
N MET A 112 13.45 11.63 17.75
CA MET A 112 12.77 12.71 17.03
C MET A 112 12.28 13.81 17.99
N ASN A 113 11.67 13.44 19.11
CA ASN A 113 11.19 14.41 20.12
C ASN A 113 12.35 15.17 20.79
N GLN A 114 13.48 14.49 21.02
CA GLN A 114 14.67 15.13 21.58
C GLN A 114 15.25 16.18 20.62
N SER A 115 15.33 15.87 19.32
CA SER A 115 15.83 16.81 18.30
C SER A 115 14.88 17.97 18.03
N LEU A 116 13.56 17.76 18.16
CA LEU A 116 12.53 18.75 17.88
C LEU A 116 12.29 19.75 19.03
N GLY A 117 12.80 19.47 20.24
CA GLY A 117 12.66 20.33 21.40
C GLY A 117 11.25 20.36 22.01
N THR A 118 11.11 21.05 23.14
CA THR A 118 9.89 21.07 23.98
C THR A 118 8.69 21.83 23.40
N GLY A 119 8.85 22.49 22.24
CA GLY A 119 7.79 23.26 21.57
C GLY A 119 7.11 22.55 20.39
N SER A 120 7.47 21.30 20.10
CA SER A 120 7.04 20.63 18.89
C SER A 120 5.78 19.79 19.09
N GLN A 121 4.73 20.12 18.34
CA GLN A 121 3.47 19.38 18.34
C GLN A 121 3.44 18.39 17.17
N SER A 122 3.22 17.11 17.49
CA SER A 122 3.01 16.08 16.47
C SER A 122 1.52 15.97 16.11
N PHE A 123 1.23 15.77 14.83
CA PHE A 123 -0.12 15.63 14.31
C PHE A 123 -0.29 14.27 13.63
N VAL A 124 -1.32 13.52 14.04
CA VAL A 124 -1.60 12.16 13.52
C VAL A 124 -2.40 12.20 12.21
N ARG A 125 -2.93 13.37 11.84
CA ARG A 125 -3.74 13.57 10.64
C ARG A 125 -3.18 14.72 9.80
N LYS A 126 -3.50 14.71 8.51
CA LYS A 126 -3.20 15.83 7.61
C LYS A 126 -3.83 17.11 8.17
N LEU A 127 -3.03 18.15 8.26
CA LEU A 127 -3.48 19.47 8.71
C LEU A 127 -3.70 20.42 7.52
N PRO A 128 -4.63 21.37 7.66
CA PRO A 128 -4.72 22.49 6.73
C PRO A 128 -3.42 23.31 6.69
N PHE A 129 -3.04 23.79 5.51
CA PHE A 129 -1.81 24.57 5.31
C PHE A 129 -1.72 25.81 6.21
N HIS A 130 -2.84 26.50 6.43
CA HIS A 130 -2.88 27.70 7.27
C HIS A 130 -2.54 27.38 8.74
N THR A 131 -2.89 26.20 9.23
CA THR A 131 -2.57 25.79 10.61
C THR A 131 -1.08 25.54 10.82
N CYS A 132 -0.38 25.10 9.78
CA CYS A 132 1.04 24.71 9.86
C CYS A 132 2.01 25.89 9.65
N VAL A 133 1.55 27.01 9.09
CA VAL A 133 2.41 28.10 8.63
C VAL A 133 1.99 29.40 9.29
N LYS A 134 2.97 30.13 9.85
CA LYS A 134 2.75 31.47 10.42
C LYS A 134 2.15 32.40 9.36
N GLU A 135 1.17 33.21 9.75
CA GLU A 135 0.39 34.09 8.86
C GLU A 135 1.29 34.87 7.88
N GLN A 136 2.36 35.47 8.43
CA GLN A 136 3.33 36.30 7.70
C GLN A 136 4.01 35.61 6.51
N TYR A 137 4.09 34.28 6.49
CA TYR A 137 4.74 33.53 5.41
C TYR A 137 3.78 32.76 4.53
N ARG A 138 2.47 32.75 4.83
CA ARG A 138 1.51 31.88 4.15
C ARG A 138 1.40 32.19 2.66
N SER A 139 1.27 33.46 2.30
CA SER A 139 1.11 33.88 0.90
C SER A 139 2.34 33.53 0.06
N VAL A 140 3.52 33.91 0.54
CA VAL A 140 4.81 33.66 -0.13
C VAL A 140 5.06 32.16 -0.29
N LEU A 141 4.90 31.39 0.80
CA LEU A 141 5.17 29.95 0.77
C LEU A 141 4.14 29.20 -0.09
N LYS A 142 2.86 29.57 -0.03
CA LYS A 142 1.82 28.98 -0.88
C LYS A 142 2.12 29.21 -2.36
N ASN A 143 2.49 30.42 -2.75
CA ASN A 143 2.82 30.74 -4.13
C ASN A 143 4.06 29.97 -4.63
N ARG A 144 5.09 29.84 -3.79
CA ARG A 144 6.29 29.04 -4.12
C ARG A 144 5.97 27.55 -4.28
N ILE A 145 5.15 26.99 -3.39
CA ILE A 145 4.71 25.59 -3.50
C ILE A 145 3.93 25.37 -4.79
N LEU A 146 3.02 26.29 -5.13
CA LEU A 146 2.26 26.21 -6.37
C LEU A 146 3.16 26.28 -7.61
N SER A 147 4.10 27.23 -7.64
CA SER A 147 5.08 27.38 -8.72
C SER A 147 5.92 26.12 -8.89
N ALA A 148 6.55 25.63 -7.81
CA ALA A 148 7.39 24.44 -7.87
C ALA A 148 6.60 23.19 -8.27
N SER A 149 5.34 23.08 -7.82
CA SER A 149 4.46 21.98 -8.22
C SER A 149 4.12 22.04 -9.70
N GLU A 150 3.91 23.24 -10.24
CA GLU A 150 3.67 23.46 -11.67
C GLU A 150 4.91 23.10 -12.48
N ASP A 151 6.10 23.57 -12.07
CA ASP A 151 7.36 23.26 -12.73
C ASP A 151 7.65 21.76 -12.77
N ALA A 152 7.42 21.05 -11.66
CA ALA A 152 7.56 19.60 -11.60
C ALA A 152 6.58 18.90 -12.54
N ARG A 153 5.33 19.39 -12.64
CA ARG A 153 4.32 18.84 -13.54
C ARG A 153 4.70 19.06 -15.00
N GLN A 154 5.23 20.24 -15.33
CA GLN A 154 5.75 20.56 -16.66
C GLN A 154 6.95 19.69 -17.03
N LEU A 155 7.88 19.47 -16.10
CA LEU A 155 9.05 18.63 -16.33
C LEU A 155 8.65 17.16 -16.56
N LEU A 156 7.77 16.61 -15.73
CA LEU A 156 7.24 15.26 -15.92
C LEU A 156 6.51 15.11 -17.26
N PHE A 157 5.70 16.12 -17.63
CA PHE A 157 5.00 16.12 -18.91
C PHE A 157 5.98 16.15 -20.10
N ARG A 158 6.97 17.06 -20.07
CA ARG A 158 8.02 17.12 -21.10
C ARG A 158 8.76 15.78 -21.19
N ALA A 159 9.19 15.23 -20.06
CA ALA A 159 9.85 13.92 -20.02
C ALA A 159 8.99 12.81 -20.64
N GLN A 160 7.69 12.77 -20.33
CA GLN A 160 6.77 11.81 -20.94
C GLN A 160 6.62 12.01 -22.45
N MET A 161 6.53 13.25 -22.94
CA MET A 161 6.46 13.57 -24.37
C MET A 161 7.74 13.21 -25.13
N PHE A 162 8.91 13.42 -24.52
CA PHE A 162 10.20 13.05 -25.11
C PHE A 162 10.45 11.54 -25.09
N LEU A 163 10.05 10.84 -24.03
CA LEU A 163 10.31 9.40 -23.89
C LEU A 163 9.32 8.53 -24.66
N VAL A 164 8.10 9.02 -24.89
CA VAL A 164 7.05 8.23 -25.55
C VAL A 164 6.72 8.84 -26.91
N ASN A 165 7.55 8.48 -27.89
CA ASN A 165 7.37 8.70 -29.32
C ASN A 165 5.89 8.63 -29.75
N ASN A 166 5.23 9.79 -29.84
CA ASN A 166 3.86 9.98 -30.32
C ASN A 166 2.74 9.22 -29.57
N ARG A 167 2.91 8.79 -28.31
CA ARG A 167 1.76 8.28 -27.53
C ARG A 167 1.51 9.10 -26.27
N ARG A 168 0.25 9.49 -26.10
CA ARG A 168 -0.26 10.15 -24.91
C ARG A 168 -0.19 9.16 -23.75
N VAL A 169 0.75 9.35 -22.83
CA VAL A 169 0.98 8.43 -21.69
C VAL A 169 -0.07 8.60 -20.59
N THR A 170 -0.74 9.75 -20.55
CA THR A 170 -1.66 10.05 -19.44
C THR A 170 -3.06 10.39 -19.95
N ASN A 171 -4.05 9.70 -19.37
CA ASN A 171 -5.49 10.03 -19.45
C ASN A 171 -5.84 11.26 -18.58
N SER A 172 -4.84 12.04 -18.15
CA SER A 172 -5.05 13.15 -17.24
C SER A 172 -5.65 14.33 -17.99
N ASN A 173 -6.80 14.81 -17.52
CA ASN A 173 -7.47 16.01 -18.01
C ASN A 173 -6.74 17.31 -17.64
N MET A 174 -5.58 17.22 -16.98
CA MET A 174 -4.85 18.37 -16.42
C MET A 174 -3.64 18.75 -17.27
N ILE A 175 -3.78 18.78 -18.59
CA ILE A 175 -2.77 19.40 -19.46
C ILE A 175 -2.98 20.91 -19.36
N PRO A 176 -1.97 21.70 -18.96
CA PRO A 176 -2.09 23.16 -18.97
C PRO A 176 -2.50 23.66 -20.36
N PRO A 177 -3.42 24.63 -20.46
CA PRO A 177 -3.84 25.18 -21.75
C PRO A 177 -2.64 25.76 -22.51
N GLY A 178 -2.56 25.50 -23.82
CA GLY A 178 -1.48 25.97 -24.70
C GLY A 178 -0.20 25.12 -24.69
N MET A 179 -0.04 24.17 -23.76
CA MET A 179 1.20 23.37 -23.71
C MET A 179 1.38 22.45 -24.92
N LEU A 180 0.27 21.96 -25.49
CA LEU A 180 0.29 21.14 -26.70
C LEU A 180 0.71 21.96 -27.93
N ASP A 181 0.30 23.23 -27.99
CA ASP A 181 0.65 24.14 -29.08
C ASP A 181 2.13 24.50 -29.03
N VAL A 182 2.67 24.77 -27.84
CA VAL A 182 4.11 24.97 -27.61
C VAL A 182 4.91 23.75 -28.05
N TRP A 183 4.44 22.54 -27.70
CA TRP A 183 5.07 21.29 -28.15
C TRP A 183 5.03 21.12 -29.67
N ASN A 184 3.89 21.39 -30.30
CA ASN A 184 3.73 21.29 -31.75
C ASN A 184 4.58 22.32 -32.49
N ASN A 185 4.74 23.54 -31.95
CA ASN A 185 5.66 24.55 -32.47
C ASN A 185 7.11 24.11 -32.35
N PHE A 186 7.51 23.62 -31.18
CA PHE A 186 8.86 23.12 -30.94
C PHE A 186 9.22 21.97 -31.88
N ARG A 187 8.30 21.01 -32.08
CA ARG A 187 8.49 19.89 -33.02
C ARG A 187 8.64 20.36 -34.46
N ARG A 188 7.89 21.39 -34.87
CA ARG A 188 8.03 22.00 -36.21
C ARG A 188 9.39 22.67 -36.39
N GLN A 189 9.89 23.34 -35.35
CA GLN A 189 11.18 24.03 -35.37
C GLN A 189 12.37 23.07 -35.29
N HIS A 190 12.21 21.92 -34.62
CA HIS A 190 13.28 20.93 -34.41
C HIS A 190 12.84 19.53 -34.86
N PRO A 191 12.68 19.29 -36.17
CA PRO A 191 12.14 18.02 -36.70
C PRO A 191 13.03 16.80 -36.44
N THR A 192 14.31 17.01 -36.14
CA THR A 192 15.32 15.96 -35.91
C THR A 192 15.50 15.59 -34.44
N ILE A 193 14.84 16.30 -33.50
CA ILE A 193 15.05 16.10 -32.06
C ILE A 193 14.42 14.80 -31.53
N LEU A 194 13.42 14.27 -32.23
CA LEU A 194 12.81 13.00 -31.92
C LEU A 194 13.58 11.90 -32.66
N TYR A 195 14.22 11.02 -31.90
CA TYR A 195 14.78 9.79 -32.45
C TYR A 195 13.65 8.97 -33.10
N LYS A 196 13.64 8.93 -34.43
CA LYS A 196 12.89 7.92 -35.18
C LYS A 196 13.57 6.59 -34.89
N VAL A 197 13.14 5.89 -33.84
CA VAL A 197 13.45 4.49 -33.68
C VAL A 197 12.77 3.79 -34.86
N GLY A 198 13.55 3.46 -35.88
CA GLY A 198 13.15 2.46 -36.86
C GLY A 198 12.93 1.18 -36.09
N LEU A 199 11.67 0.83 -35.82
CA LEU A 199 11.33 -0.53 -35.46
C LEU A 199 11.82 -1.38 -36.63
N ALA A 200 12.92 -2.11 -36.41
CA ALA A 200 13.35 -3.13 -37.35
C ALA A 200 12.15 -4.05 -37.57
N SER A 201 11.57 -3.98 -38.76
CA SER A 201 10.58 -4.94 -39.22
C SER A 201 11.28 -6.29 -39.22
N GLY A 202 11.01 -7.11 -38.22
CA GLY A 202 11.38 -8.51 -38.24
C GLY A 202 10.72 -9.13 -39.45
N ASN A 203 11.53 -9.54 -40.43
CA ASN A 203 11.09 -10.46 -41.46
C ASN A 203 10.81 -11.79 -40.74
N SER A 204 9.53 -12.14 -40.61
CA SER A 204 9.04 -13.47 -40.29
C SER A 204 8.07 -13.89 -41.37
#